data_AF-A0A1G2XNV0-F1
#
_entry.id   AF-A0A1G2XNV0-F1
#
_cell.length_a   1.000
_cell.length_b   1.000
_cell.length_c   1.000
_cell.angle_alpha   90.00
_cell.angle_beta   90.00
_cell.angle_gamma   90.00
#
_symmetry.space_group_name_H-M   'P 1'
#
loop_
_entity.id
_entity.type
_entity.pdbx_description
1 polymer ?
#
loop_
_entity_poly.entity_id
_entity_poly.type
_entity_poly.pdbx_seq_one_letter_code
_entity_poly.pdbx_strand_id
1 'polypeptide(L)'
;MVAPTNNSTNKKIIKLLPQEQEGSYQFNGQSVATRNAIDKFGNEVIIAAHIILLKKVKEKGGLDYLQVFEIDGEKLWFIDDVDHITALLPEDY
;
A
#
# COMPACT_ATOMS: atom_id res chain seq x y z
N MET A 1 -33.99 19.47 -8.76
CA MET A 1 -33.86 18.10 -8.23
C MET A 1 -32.39 17.87 -7.98
N VAL A 2 -31.96 17.90 -6.72
CA VAL A 2 -30.57 17.57 -6.34
C VAL A 2 -30.52 16.07 -6.11
N ALA A 3 -29.71 15.38 -6.91
CA ALA A 3 -29.43 13.96 -6.69
C ALA A 3 -28.67 13.81 -5.35
N PRO A 4 -29.02 12.83 -4.50
CA PRO A 4 -28.23 12.56 -3.32
C PRO A 4 -26.89 11.95 -3.79
N THR A 5 -25.80 12.69 -3.63
CA THR A 5 -24.45 12.13 -3.66
C THR A 5 -24.35 11.13 -2.51
N ASN A 6 -24.47 9.86 -2.85
CA ASN A 6 -24.31 8.75 -1.94
C ASN A 6 -22.81 8.65 -1.61
N ASN A 7 -22.33 9.54 -0.74
CA ASN A 7 -21.00 9.45 -0.13
C ASN A 7 -21.03 8.29 0.87
N SER A 8 -21.05 7.08 0.35
CA SER A 8 -20.75 5.89 1.13
C SER A 8 -19.26 5.94 1.41
N THR A 9 -18.85 6.60 2.50
CA THR A 9 -17.53 6.44 3.10
C THR A 9 -17.43 5.01 3.59
N ASN A 10 -17.21 4.08 2.67
CA ASN A 10 -16.88 2.70 2.99
C ASN A 10 -15.46 2.74 3.54
N LYS A 11 -15.37 2.73 4.87
CA LYS A 11 -14.12 2.88 5.60
C LYS A 11 -13.33 1.57 5.44
N LYS A 12 -12.52 1.49 4.38
CA LYS A 12 -11.65 0.33 4.15
C LYS A 12 -10.68 0.17 5.31
N ILE A 13 -10.55 -1.05 5.83
CA ILE A 13 -9.63 -1.34 6.93
C ILE A 13 -8.27 -1.64 6.31
N ILE A 14 -7.29 -0.74 6.50
CA ILE A 14 -5.92 -0.93 6.03
C ILE A 14 -5.07 -1.44 7.19
N LYS A 15 -4.54 -2.64 7.06
CA LYS A 15 -3.70 -3.30 8.07
C LYS A 15 -2.35 -3.66 7.48
N LEU A 16 -1.27 -3.22 8.11
CA LEU A 16 0.07 -3.69 7.77
C LEU A 16 0.32 -5.04 8.46
N LEU A 17 0.69 -6.06 7.70
CA LEU A 17 1.01 -7.38 8.22
C LEU A 17 2.45 -7.42 8.78
N PRO A 18 2.80 -8.43 9.61
CA PRO A 18 4.17 -8.65 10.04
C PRO A 18 5.12 -8.78 8.84
N GLN A 19 6.35 -8.31 9.03
CA GLN A 19 7.40 -8.45 8.03
C GLN A 19 7.87 -9.89 8.00
N GLU A 20 8.23 -10.38 6.82
CA GLU A 20 8.80 -11.72 6.67
C GLU A 20 10.26 -11.73 7.12
N GLN A 21 11.01 -10.67 6.80
CA GLN A 21 12.42 -10.52 7.16
C GLN A 21 12.72 -9.16 7.79
N GLU A 22 13.91 -9.01 8.38
CA GLU A 22 14.43 -7.70 8.75
C GLU A 22 15.12 -7.05 7.54
N GLY A 23 15.07 -5.72 7.44
CA GLY A 23 15.70 -4.99 6.36
C GLY A 23 15.92 -3.52 6.68
N SER A 24 16.70 -2.86 5.82
CA SER A 24 17.05 -1.45 5.91
C SER A 24 16.45 -0.60 4.79
N TYR A 25 15.47 -1.15 4.06
CA TYR A 25 14.82 -0.45 2.94
C TYR A 25 14.01 0.74 3.45
N GLN A 26 14.14 1.85 2.74
CA GLN A 26 13.61 3.15 3.17
C GLN A 26 12.32 3.52 2.45
N PHE A 27 11.95 2.83 1.37
CA PHE A 27 10.79 3.17 0.56
C PHE A 27 10.81 4.65 0.16
N ASN A 28 11.96 5.14 -0.30
CA ASN A 28 12.17 6.53 -0.69
C ASN A 28 12.27 6.75 -2.21
N GLY A 29 12.20 5.68 -3.01
CA GLY A 29 12.12 5.73 -4.46
C GLY A 29 10.78 6.27 -5.01
N GLN A 30 10.64 6.26 -6.33
CA GLN A 30 9.41 6.70 -6.99
C GLN A 30 8.28 5.69 -6.73
N SER A 31 7.19 6.14 -6.11
CA SER A 31 6.02 5.27 -5.90
C SER A 31 5.18 5.15 -7.17
N VAL A 32 4.94 3.91 -7.57
CA VAL A 32 4.10 3.51 -8.70
C VAL A 32 3.16 2.38 -8.26
N ALA A 33 2.06 2.19 -8.99
CA ALA A 33 1.11 1.12 -8.72
C ALA A 33 0.68 0.43 -10.02
N THR A 34 0.45 -0.88 -9.96
CA THR A 34 -0.12 -1.61 -11.09
C THR A 34 -1.55 -1.15 -11.34
N ARG A 35 -1.97 -1.24 -12.61
CA ARG A 35 -3.34 -0.92 -12.99
C ARG A 35 -4.36 -1.79 -12.23
N ASN A 36 -4.06 -3.07 -12.05
CA ASN A 36 -4.92 -3.99 -11.31
C ASN A 36 -5.06 -3.59 -9.84
N ALA A 37 -3.97 -3.17 -9.18
CA ALA A 37 -4.03 -2.66 -7.81
C ALA A 37 -4.88 -1.38 -7.72
N ILE A 38 -4.70 -0.44 -8.67
CA ILE A 38 -5.49 0.80 -8.74
C ILE A 38 -6.98 0.50 -8.95
N ASP A 39 -7.30 -0.39 -9.90
CA ASP A 39 -8.68 -0.76 -10.21
C ASP A 39 -9.35 -1.48 -9.02
N LYS A 40 -8.61 -2.31 -8.26
CA LYS A 40 -9.13 -3.05 -7.10
C LYS A 40 -9.30 -2.19 -5.86
N PHE A 41 -8.28 -1.40 -5.50
CA PHE A 41 -8.25 -0.68 -4.24
C PHE A 41 -8.63 0.80 -4.35
N GLY A 42 -8.35 1.42 -5.49
CA GLY A 42 -8.47 2.85 -5.71
C GLY A 42 -7.19 3.60 -5.31
N ASN A 43 -6.92 4.71 -6.01
CA ASN A 43 -5.73 5.55 -5.75
C ASN A 43 -5.64 6.04 -4.31
N GLU A 44 -6.76 6.48 -3.72
CA GLU A 44 -6.79 7.03 -2.36
C GLU A 44 -6.33 6.01 -1.32
N VAL A 45 -6.70 4.74 -1.51
CA VAL A 45 -6.37 3.64 -0.59
C VAL A 45 -4.89 3.26 -0.72
N ILE A 46 -4.37 3.21 -1.96
CA ILE A 46 -2.95 2.95 -2.21
C ILE A 46 -2.09 4.06 -1.60
N ILE A 47 -2.47 5.33 -1.79
CA ILE A 47 -1.79 6.48 -1.19
C ILE A 47 -1.83 6.39 0.34
N ALA A 48 -2.97 6.05 0.94
CA ALA A 48 -3.09 5.88 2.38
C ALA A 48 -2.18 4.75 2.91
N ALA A 49 -2.13 3.60 2.22
CA ALA A 49 -1.24 2.50 2.57
C ALA A 49 0.23 2.90 2.45
N HIS A 50 0.60 3.64 1.38
CA HIS A 50 1.95 4.16 1.20
C HIS A 50 2.36 5.15 2.31
N ILE A 51 1.45 6.02 2.76
CA ILE A 51 1.72 6.91 3.90
C ILE A 51 1.95 6.12 5.19
N ILE A 52 1.19 5.07 5.44
CA ILE A 52 1.36 4.18 6.61
C ILE A 52 2.72 3.48 6.54
N LEU A 53 3.10 3.00 5.35
CA LEU A 53 4.40 2.38 5.08
C LEU A 53 5.56 3.32 5.44
N LEU A 54 5.54 4.56 4.92
CA LEU A 54 6.58 5.55 5.19
C LEU A 54 6.68 5.92 6.68
N LYS A 55 5.55 6.00 7.38
CA LYS A 55 5.56 6.19 8.84
C LYS A 55 6.25 5.01 9.52
N LYS A 56 5.98 3.78 9.08
CA LYS A 56 6.56 2.59 9.68
C LYS A 56 8.07 2.49 9.45
N VAL A 57 8.54 2.87 8.27
CA VAL A 57 9.98 2.99 7.98
C VAL A 57 10.63 3.94 8.98
N LYS A 58 10.07 5.14 9.17
CA LYS A 58 10.62 6.14 10.11
C LYS A 58 10.66 5.65 11.56
N GLU A 59 9.67 4.88 11.98
CA GLU A 59 9.63 4.30 13.33
C GLU A 59 10.71 3.24 13.55
N LYS A 60 10.99 2.41 12.53
CA LYS A 60 11.91 1.27 12.64
C LYS A 60 13.33 1.55 12.15
N GLY A 61 13.56 2.64 11.42
CA GLY A 61 14.84 2.94 10.77
C GLY A 61 15.09 2.14 9.49
N GLY A 62 14.06 1.48 8.95
CA GLY A 62 14.14 0.58 7.82
C GLY A 62 13.15 -0.57 7.95
N LEU A 63 12.77 -1.18 6.83
CA LEU A 63 11.92 -2.37 6.78
C LEU A 63 12.48 -3.39 5.78
N ASP A 64 11.86 -4.56 5.75
CA ASP A 64 12.00 -5.52 4.64
C ASP A 64 11.63 -4.87 3.30
N TYR A 65 12.27 -5.31 2.21
CA TYR A 65 12.03 -4.80 0.85
C TYR A 65 10.60 -5.08 0.38
N LEU A 66 9.97 -6.13 0.92
CA LEU A 66 8.59 -6.50 0.66
C LEU A 66 7.74 -6.22 1.90
N GLN A 67 6.71 -5.40 1.75
CA GLN A 67 5.73 -5.12 2.79
C GLN A 67 4.33 -5.49 2.31
N VAL A 68 3.58 -6.21 3.15
CA VAL A 68 2.24 -6.69 2.82
C VAL A 68 1.19 -5.93 3.63
N PHE A 69 0.25 -5.31 2.92
CA PHE A 69 -0.97 -4.77 3.49
C PHE A 69 -2.14 -5.72 3.24
N GLU A 70 -3.02 -5.83 4.22
CA GLU A 70 -4.33 -6.44 4.12
C GLU A 70 -5.37 -5.31 4.13
N ILE A 71 -6.21 -5.28 3.09
CA ILE A 71 -7.24 -4.27 2.85
C ILE A 71 -8.54 -5.02 2.60
N ASP A 72 -9.45 -4.98 3.57
CA ASP A 72 -10.74 -5.69 3.53
C ASP A 72 -10.60 -7.20 3.21
N GLY A 73 -9.53 -7.84 3.71
CA GLY A 73 -9.22 -9.26 3.51
C GLY A 73 -8.41 -9.57 2.24
N GLU A 74 -8.11 -8.55 1.43
CA GLU A 74 -7.33 -8.67 0.20
C GLU A 74 -5.91 -8.13 0.39
N LYS A 75 -4.92 -8.75 -0.28
CA LYS A 75 -3.51 -8.36 -0.11
C LYS A 75 -3.08 -7.32 -1.14
N LEU A 76 -2.30 -6.35 -0.67
CA LEU A 76 -1.57 -5.38 -1.48
C LEU A 76 -0.11 -5.43 -1.07
N TRP A 77 0.77 -5.70 -2.03
CA TRP A 77 2.22 -5.75 -1.81
C TRP A 77 2.85 -4.44 -2.18
N PHE A 78 3.81 -3.99 -1.36
CA PHE A 78 4.74 -2.92 -1.68
C PHE A 78 6.13 -3.52 -1.76
N ILE A 79 6.76 -3.40 -2.93
CA ILE A 79 8.13 -3.87 -3.18
C ILE A 79 9.00 -2.66 -3.46
N ASP A 80 10.11 -2.52 -2.72
CA ASP A 80 11.15 -1.52 -2.94
C ASP A 80 12.31 -2.14 -3.75
N ASP A 81 12.50 -1.66 -4.97
CA ASP A 81 13.62 -2.02 -5.86
C ASP A 81 14.65 -0.87 -5.94
N VAL A 82 14.82 -0.13 -4.83
CA VAL A 82 15.73 1.01 -4.64
C VAL A 82 15.28 2.28 -5.40
N ASP A 83 15.09 2.19 -6.72
CA ASP A 83 14.65 3.32 -7.54
C ASP A 83 13.13 3.49 -7.53
N HIS A 84 12.40 2.37 -7.44
CA HIS A 84 10.95 2.34 -7.54
C HIS A 84 10.33 1.58 -6.38
N ILE A 85 9.18 2.07 -5.92
CA ILE A 85 8.33 1.40 -4.95
C ILE A 85 7.06 1.00 -5.69
N THR A 86 6.88 -0.29 -5.91
CA THR A 86 5.75 -0.80 -6.70
C THR A 86 4.68 -1.34 -5.76
N ALA A 87 3.48 -0.77 -5.86
CA ALA A 87 2.27 -1.32 -5.25
C ALA A 87 1.56 -2.26 -6.22
N LEU A 88 1.42 -3.54 -5.88
CA LEU A 88 0.88 -4.57 -6.77
C LEU A 88 0.07 -5.65 -6.02
N LEU A 89 -0.79 -6.35 -6.75
CA LEU A 89 -1.49 -7.52 -6.22
C LEU A 89 -0.55 -8.74 -6.22
N PRO A 90 -0.68 -9.71 -5.29
CA PRO A 90 0.13 -10.93 -5.33
C PRO A 90 0.04 -11.69 -6.67
N GLU A 91 -1.07 -11.53 -7.39
CA GLU A 91 -1.32 -12.15 -8.70
C GLU A 91 -0.59 -11.43 -9.86
N ASP A 92 -0.10 -10.21 -9.64
CA ASP A 92 0.65 -9.43 -10.63
C ASP A 92 2.16 -9.77 -10.66
N TYR A 93 2.64 -10.59 -9.71
CA TYR A 93 4.03 -10.99 -9.53
C TYR A 93 4.25 -12.46 -9.91
#